data_AF-A0A7Y6PV14-F1
#
_entry.id   AF-A0A7Y6PV14-F1
#
_cell.length_a   1.000
_cell.length_b   1.000
_cell.length_c   1.000
_cell.angle_alpha   90.00
_cell.angle_beta   90.00
_cell.angle_gamma   90.00
#
_symmetry.space_group_name_H-M   'P 1'
#
loop_
_entity.id
_entity.type
_entity.pdbx_description
1 polymer ?
#
loop_
_entity_poly.entity_id
_entity_poly.type
_entity_poly.pdbx_seq_one_letter_code
_entity_poly.pdbx_strand_id
1 'polypeptide(L)' 'MKAQNDLSVWSIIERLQRRLERQGMTPKAADRAVAIALRSLAMAR' A
#
# COMPACT_ATOMS: atom_id res chain seq x y z
N MET A 1 -16.77 13.23 -18.24
CA MET A 1 -15.83 12.15 -17.89
C MET A 1 -16.11 11.68 -16.48
N LYS A 2 -16.88 10.60 -16.31
CA LYS A 2 -17.01 9.94 -15.00
C LYS A 2 -15.73 9.10 -14.84
N ALA A 3 -14.74 9.64 -14.15
CA ALA A 3 -13.59 8.86 -13.71
C ALA A 3 -14.10 7.86 -12.67
N GLN A 4 -14.63 6.75 -13.19
CA GLN A 4 -15.02 5.62 -12.38
C GLN A 4 -13.75 5.16 -11.67
N ASN A 5 -13.87 5.20 -10.35
CA ASN A 5 -12.79 5.18 -9.39
C ASN A 5 -12.26 3.74 -9.28
N ASP A 6 -11.67 3.22 -10.37
CA ASP A 6 -10.97 1.93 -10.40
C ASP A 6 -9.64 2.08 -9.65
N LEU A 7 -9.74 2.31 -8.35
CA LEU A 7 -8.66 2.14 -7.41
C LEU A 7 -8.35 0.65 -7.38
N SER A 8 -7.52 0.23 -8.33
CA SER A 8 -6.93 -1.09 -8.32
C SER A 8 -6.22 -1.30 -6.98
N VAL A 9 -6.22 -2.55 -6.49
CA VAL A 9 -5.48 -2.92 -5.27
C VAL A 9 -4.02 -2.46 -5.37
N TRP A 10 -3.45 -2.51 -6.57
CA TRP A 10 -2.13 -1.98 -6.87
C TRP A 10 -2.00 -0.47 -6.60
N SER A 11 -2.94 0.34 -7.07
CA SER A 11 -2.95 1.78 -6.82
C SER A 11 -3.08 2.13 -5.32
N ILE A 12 -3.78 1.30 -4.54
CA ILE A 12 -3.87 1.45 -3.08
C ILE A 12 -2.50 1.16 -2.44
N ILE A 13 -1.87 0.06 -2.84
CA ILE A 13 -0.54 -0.35 -2.37
C ILE A 13 0.51 0.73 -2.69
N GLU A 14 0.56 1.22 -3.93
CA GLU A 14 1.51 2.28 -4.33
C GLU A 14 1.28 3.57 -3.55
N ARG A 15 0.03 3.98 -3.34
CA ARG A 15 -0.28 5.18 -2.54
C ARG A 15 0.17 5.02 -1.10
N LEU A 16 0.02 3.82 -0.54
CA LEU A 16 0.46 3.52 0.82
C LEU A 16 1.99 3.54 0.93
N GLN A 17 2.71 2.89 0.01
CA GLN A 17 4.18 2.91 -0.05
C GLN A 17 4.70 4.35 -0.16
N ARG A 18 4.19 5.15 -1.11
CA ARG A 18 4.58 6.57 -1.27
C ARG A 18 4.27 7.43 -0.07
N ARG A 19 3.26 7.06 0.73
CA ARG A 19 2.94 7.78 1.97
C ARG A 19 3.95 7.46 3.07
N LEU A 20 4.33 6.19 3.21
CA LEU A 20 5.36 5.76 4.16
C LEU A 20 6.73 6.35 3.82
N GLU A 21 7.08 6.40 2.54
CA GLU A 21 8.31 7.06 2.07
C GLU A 21 8.33 8.55 2.43
N ARG A 22 7.20 9.26 2.26
CA ARG A 22 7.04 10.66 2.68
C ARG A 22 7.14 10.86 4.20
N GLN A 23 6.93 9.81 4.99
CA GLN A 23 7.14 9.81 6.43
C GLN A 23 8.59 9.49 6.84
N GLY A 24 9.50 9.38 5.87
CA GLY A 24 10.92 9.12 6.10
C GLY A 24 11.30 7.63 6.11
N MET A 25 10.39 6.73 5.75
CA MET A 25 10.76 5.33 5.55
C MET A 25 11.56 5.17 4.26
N THR A 26 12.58 4.31 4.28
CA THR A 26 13.23 3.90 3.04
C THR A 26 12.26 3.07 2.20
N PRO A 27 12.38 3.06 0.86
CA PRO A 27 11.50 2.26 -0.01
C PRO A 27 11.43 0.79 0.41
N LYS A 28 12.57 0.21 0.80
CA LYS A 28 12.67 -1.17 1.30
C LYS A 28 11.93 -1.39 2.61
N ALA A 29 11.93 -0.42 3.51
CA ALA A 29 11.18 -0.51 4.77
C ALA A 29 9.67 -0.36 4.55
N ALA A 30 9.27 0.57 3.67
CA ALA A 30 7.88 0.75 3.27
C ALA A 30 7.30 -0.50 2.62
N ASP A 31 8.03 -1.12 1.69
CA ASP A 31 7.63 -2.36 1.02
C ASP A 31 7.42 -3.52 2.03
N ARG A 32 8.39 -3.71 2.94
CA ARG A 32 8.25 -4.70 4.03
C ARG A 32 7.03 -4.45 4.90
N ALA A 33 6.78 -3.19 5.29
CA ALA A 33 5.64 -2.84 6.12
C ALA A 33 4.31 -3.18 5.43
N VAL A 34 4.21 -2.88 4.12
CA VAL A 34 3.02 -3.22 3.33
C VAL A 34 2.85 -4.73 3.19
N ALA A 35 3.91 -5.49 2.92
CA ALA A 35 3.84 -6.95 2.85
C ALA A 35 3.35 -7.58 4.17
N ILE A 36 3.83 -7.08 5.31
CA ILE A 36 3.39 -7.52 6.64
C ILE A 36 1.90 -7.22 6.85
N ALA A 37 1.46 -6.01 6.50
CA ALA A 37 0.06 -5.60 6.64
C ALA A 37 -0.86 -6.48 5.77
N LEU A 38 -0.50 -6.72 4.50
CA LEU A 38 -1.26 -7.58 3.59
C LEU A 38 -1.34 -9.02 4.09
N ARG A 39 -0.23 -9.57 4.61
CA ARG A 39 -0.21 -10.92 5.21
C ARG A 39 -1.11 -11.00 6.44
N SER A 40 -1.10 -9.98 7.30
CA SER A 40 -1.93 -9.93 8.49
C SER A 40 -3.42 -9.88 8.14
N LEU A 41 -3.79 -9.11 7.10
CA LEU A 41 -5.16 -9.09 6.57
C LEU A 41 -5.59 -10.43 5.98
N ALA A 42 -4.68 -11.14 5.31
CA ALA A 42 -4.97 -12.47 4.77
C ALA A 42 -5.14 -13.54 5.87
N MET A 43 -4.48 -13.38 7.02
CA MET A 43 -4.59 -14.28 8.18
C MET A 43 -5.75 -13.94 9.11
N ALA A 44 -6.27 -12.71 9.09
CA ALA A 44 -7.42 -12.28 9.88
C ALA A 44 -8.77 -12.76 9.31
N ARG A 45 -8.74 -13.67 8.34
CA ARG A 45 -9.88 -14.21 7.60
C ARG A 45 -10.01 -15.70 7.86
#